data_AF-A0A1M7RJ17-F1
#
_entry.id   AF-A0A1M7RJ17-F1
#
_cell.length_a   1.000
_cell.length_b   1.000
_cell.length_c   1.000
_cell.angle_alpha   90.00
_cell.angle_beta   90.00
_cell.angle_gamma   90.00
#
_symmetry.space_group_name_H-M   'P 1'
#
loop_
_entity.id
_entity.type
_entity.pdbx_description
1 polymer ?
#
loop_
_entity_poly.entity_id
_entity_poly.type
_entity_poly.pdbx_seq_one_letter_code
_entity_poly.pdbx_strand_id
1 'polypeptide(L)'
;MTAAVPAVRFRVPVPRVRTPSPRRQFAAVATIFALDGAVFGTWAARIPDVSDRVGTTHAALGSALFCLSLGALVSMRLTGRWCARYGAGRVSAVAAALTAVSLVLPGLCTGLAPLGVALGVFGAGTGAANVAANSLGVHLGQTQRRPVMSALHAGFSFGGLAGALLGGLASAVLSVPVHFVLVAAVGVTLAAGLAPVLAGMDSAGTSSGSEPPAEREPSSRGPIVLLVLLGTIAGSTAFAEGALSDWGALHLRETLHAGPALAAGGYAAFCLAMGCGRLAGARWVVRYGDTRVLVVGSVVAGIGATAAAHSPDPALAIGGFVLVGLGLANVFPLVIGRAGLVAGPRGVALASTVGYSGLLGGPPVVGFLAAHAGLPAALSAITALALVAAALCVVVAVELPDATTVAAALRSRARAGVAVTADRLGAAVGDLALLLDHTDHAVLTDQAKPLRGAAPAQAPAPAPAKAPDPAQAPAPAPAPAKAPDPAQAPAPAPAPAKAPDPAQAPAQAPAQALAPAPAKAPALAKAPAPAPAPAVRPYPGLEALVP
;
A
#
# COMPACT_ATOMS: atom_id res chain seq x y z
N MET A 1 -70.20 27.54 -7.56
CA MET A 1 -69.16 27.93 -6.57
C MET A 1 -68.66 26.67 -5.88
N THR A 2 -67.65 26.02 -6.45
CA THR A 2 -67.00 24.84 -5.88
C THR A 2 -65.72 25.30 -5.19
N ALA A 3 -65.70 25.25 -3.87
CA ALA A 3 -64.56 25.66 -3.05
C ALA A 3 -63.39 24.67 -3.21
N ALA A 4 -62.21 25.16 -3.55
CA ALA A 4 -60.99 24.38 -3.64
C ALA A 4 -60.50 24.03 -2.22
N VAL A 5 -60.42 22.73 -1.91
CA VAL A 5 -59.81 22.23 -0.67
C VAL A 5 -58.29 22.36 -0.78
N PRO A 6 -57.59 22.97 0.19
CA PRO A 6 -56.14 23.08 0.15
C PRO A 6 -55.51 21.71 0.42
N ALA A 7 -54.67 21.24 -0.51
CA ALA A 7 -53.90 20.01 -0.34
C ALA A 7 -52.87 20.18 0.79
N VAL A 8 -53.17 19.59 1.95
CA VAL A 8 -52.22 19.47 3.07
C VAL A 8 -51.12 18.49 2.65
N ARG A 9 -49.96 19.02 2.26
CA ARG A 9 -48.75 18.21 2.04
C ARG A 9 -48.20 17.77 3.40
N PHE A 10 -48.49 16.54 3.80
CA PHE A 10 -47.76 15.88 4.88
C PHE A 10 -46.29 15.74 4.48
N ARG A 11 -45.42 16.57 5.05
CA ARG A 11 -43.97 16.28 5.07
C ARG A 11 -43.77 15.09 6.00
N VAL A 12 -43.70 13.89 5.43
CA VAL A 12 -43.14 12.74 6.15
C VAL A 12 -41.72 13.12 6.58
N PRO A 13 -41.38 13.13 7.87
CA PRO A 13 -40.01 13.36 8.30
C PRO A 13 -39.15 12.24 7.74
N VAL A 14 -38.33 12.54 6.74
CA VAL A 14 -37.28 11.61 6.31
C VAL A 14 -36.40 11.40 7.54
N PRO A 15 -36.26 10.16 8.07
CA PRO A 15 -35.40 9.94 9.21
C PRO A 15 -33.99 10.42 8.84
N ARG A 16 -33.52 11.46 9.55
CA ARG A 16 -32.16 11.95 9.40
C ARG A 16 -31.25 10.82 9.87
N VAL A 17 -30.68 10.06 8.94
CA VAL A 17 -29.57 9.15 9.23
C VAL A 17 -28.47 10.02 9.82
N ARG A 18 -28.27 9.92 11.14
CA ARG A 18 -27.24 10.69 11.83
C ARG A 18 -25.90 10.21 11.29
N THR A 19 -25.19 11.10 10.59
CA THR A 19 -23.82 10.83 10.19
C THR A 19 -22.98 10.58 11.45
N PRO A 20 -22.21 9.48 11.52
CA PRO A 20 -21.39 9.21 12.69
C PRO A 20 -20.37 10.33 12.90
N SER A 21 -20.04 10.64 14.16
CA SER A 21 -19.00 11.65 14.46
C SER A 21 -17.66 11.27 13.79
N PRO A 22 -16.81 12.21 13.37
CA PRO A 22 -15.53 11.92 12.72
C PRO A 22 -14.61 10.97 13.51
N ARG A 23 -14.62 11.07 14.85
CA ARG A 23 -13.88 10.14 15.74
C ARG A 23 -14.39 8.70 15.62
N ARG A 24 -15.71 8.52 15.60
CA ARG A 24 -16.35 7.19 15.41
C ARG A 24 -16.08 6.61 14.03
N GLN A 25 -16.08 7.43 12.98
CA GLN A 25 -15.76 6.98 11.63
C GLN A 25 -14.30 6.51 11.55
N PHE A 26 -13.36 7.33 12.06
CA PHE A 26 -11.94 6.95 12.09
C PHE A 26 -11.73 5.66 12.90
N ALA A 27 -12.33 5.56 14.09
CA ALA A 27 -12.23 4.36 14.92
C ALA A 27 -12.79 3.13 14.19
N ALA A 28 -13.95 3.23 13.54
CA ALA A 28 -14.52 2.12 12.79
C ALA A 28 -13.61 1.64 11.65
N VAL A 29 -13.06 2.57 10.87
CA VAL A 29 -12.14 2.20 9.78
C VAL A 29 -10.83 1.64 10.33
N ALA A 30 -10.26 2.23 11.39
CA ALA A 30 -9.07 1.68 12.05
C ALA A 30 -9.30 0.26 12.59
N THR A 31 -10.49 -0.01 13.15
CA THR A 31 -10.85 -1.37 13.60
C THR A 31 -10.97 -2.35 12.44
N ILE A 32 -11.44 -1.94 11.25
CA ILE A 32 -11.43 -2.82 10.06
C ILE A 32 -10.01 -3.16 9.64
N PHE A 33 -9.10 -2.18 9.59
CA PHE A 33 -7.68 -2.44 9.33
C PHE A 33 -7.09 -3.40 10.36
N ALA A 34 -7.36 -3.16 11.66
CA ALA A 34 -6.89 -4.03 12.73
C ALA A 34 -7.49 -5.44 12.68
N LEU A 35 -8.75 -5.58 12.29
CA LEU A 35 -9.39 -6.89 12.11
C LEU A 35 -8.74 -7.66 10.96
N ASP A 36 -8.55 -7.03 9.80
CA ASP A 36 -7.87 -7.64 8.66
C ASP A 36 -6.45 -8.10 9.04
N GLY A 37 -5.70 -7.24 9.71
CA GLY A 37 -4.39 -7.57 10.27
C GLY A 37 -4.46 -8.74 11.26
N ALA A 38 -5.41 -8.76 12.19
CA ALA A 38 -5.53 -9.82 13.19
C ALA A 38 -5.88 -11.18 12.56
N VAL A 39 -6.76 -11.21 11.56
CA VAL A 39 -7.08 -12.44 10.81
C VAL A 39 -5.84 -12.92 10.04
N PHE A 40 -5.10 -12.03 9.39
CA PHE A 40 -3.89 -12.40 8.66
C PHE A 40 -2.74 -12.84 9.59
N GLY A 41 -2.56 -12.17 10.74
CA GLY A 41 -1.58 -12.58 11.76
C GLY A 41 -1.93 -13.92 12.41
N THR A 42 -3.23 -14.20 12.58
CA THR A 42 -3.71 -15.52 13.01
C THR A 42 -3.33 -16.60 11.99
N TRP A 43 -3.52 -16.32 10.69
CA TRP A 43 -3.08 -17.20 9.61
C TRP A 43 -1.57 -17.42 9.68
N ALA A 44 -0.76 -16.36 9.66
CA ALA A 44 0.70 -16.41 9.71
C ALA A 44 1.24 -17.27 10.86
N ALA A 45 0.69 -17.11 12.06
CA ALA A 45 1.07 -17.91 13.23
C ALA A 45 0.75 -19.40 13.12
N ARG A 46 -0.24 -19.77 12.29
CA ARG A 46 -0.74 -21.15 12.12
C ARG A 46 -0.30 -21.81 10.82
N ILE A 47 0.45 -21.11 9.95
CA ILE A 47 1.00 -21.70 8.72
C ILE A 47 1.76 -23.00 9.00
N PRO A 48 2.67 -23.07 10.01
CA PRO A 48 3.39 -24.33 10.26
C PRO A 48 2.45 -25.49 10.63
N ASP A 49 1.44 -25.24 11.47
CA ASP A 49 0.45 -26.25 11.87
C ASP A 49 -0.38 -26.77 10.67
N VAL A 50 -0.74 -25.89 9.73
CA VAL A 50 -1.49 -26.24 8.52
C VAL A 50 -0.60 -26.97 7.52
N SER A 51 0.63 -26.52 7.35
CA SER A 51 1.65 -27.17 6.51
C SER A 51 1.90 -28.61 6.95
N ASP A 52 2.13 -28.82 8.26
CA ASP A 52 2.34 -30.14 8.84
C ASP A 52 1.14 -31.06 8.63
N ARG A 53 -0.08 -30.55 8.86
CA ARG A 53 -1.32 -31.32 8.71
C ARG A 53 -1.54 -31.79 7.28
N VAL A 54 -1.26 -30.93 6.30
CA VAL A 54 -1.41 -31.25 4.88
C VAL A 54 -0.23 -32.07 4.36
N GLY A 55 0.91 -32.04 5.06
CA GLY A 55 2.15 -32.71 4.65
C GLY A 55 2.80 -32.02 3.46
N THR A 56 2.77 -30.68 3.40
CA THR A 56 3.30 -29.94 2.24
C THR A 56 4.83 -29.83 2.28
N THR A 57 5.47 -30.02 1.13
CA THR A 57 6.84 -29.52 0.91
C THR A 57 6.83 -27.99 0.80
N HIS A 58 7.97 -27.32 1.00
CA HIS A 58 8.04 -25.86 0.85
C HIS A 58 7.61 -25.39 -0.55
N ALA A 59 8.01 -26.09 -1.62
CA ALA A 59 7.57 -25.74 -2.99
C ALA A 59 6.05 -25.88 -3.17
N ALA A 60 5.45 -26.93 -2.61
CA ALA A 60 4.00 -27.14 -2.64
C ALA A 60 3.26 -26.05 -1.84
N LEU A 61 3.72 -25.73 -0.63
CA LEU A 61 3.16 -24.65 0.18
C LEU A 61 3.26 -23.30 -0.53
N GLY A 62 4.41 -22.99 -1.15
CA GLY A 62 4.59 -21.77 -1.94
C GLY A 62 3.61 -21.66 -3.11
N SER A 63 3.28 -22.79 -3.75
CA SER A 63 2.25 -22.86 -4.80
C SER A 63 0.84 -22.63 -4.25
N ALA A 64 0.53 -23.12 -3.05
CA ALA A 64 -0.76 -22.88 -2.41
C ALA A 64 -0.92 -21.42 -1.94
N LEU A 65 0.15 -20.82 -1.39
CA LEU A 65 0.20 -19.40 -1.02
C LEU A 65 0.16 -18.47 -2.25
N PHE A 66 0.66 -18.91 -3.40
CA PHE A 66 0.44 -18.20 -4.66
C PHE A 66 -1.06 -18.05 -4.97
N CYS A 67 -1.88 -19.07 -4.70
CA CYS A 67 -3.33 -18.98 -4.86
C CYS A 67 -3.95 -17.90 -3.96
N LEU A 68 -3.44 -17.69 -2.73
CA LEU A 68 -3.85 -16.57 -1.86
C LEU A 68 -3.63 -15.23 -2.56
N SER A 69 -2.42 -15.01 -3.08
CA SER A 69 -2.09 -13.77 -3.77
C SER A 69 -2.93 -13.57 -5.04
N LEU A 70 -3.19 -14.64 -5.79
CA LEU A 70 -4.04 -14.60 -6.99
C LEU A 70 -5.49 -14.25 -6.65
N GLY A 71 -6.05 -14.89 -5.62
CA GLY A 71 -7.40 -14.60 -5.12
C GLY A 71 -7.55 -13.14 -4.69
N ALA A 72 -6.56 -12.62 -3.96
CA ALA A 72 -6.51 -11.21 -3.58
C ALA A 72 -6.54 -10.32 -4.82
N LEU A 73 -5.63 -10.51 -5.78
CA LEU A 73 -5.55 -9.67 -6.98
C LEU A 73 -6.86 -9.65 -7.79
N VAL A 74 -7.50 -10.81 -7.98
CA VAL A 74 -8.78 -10.91 -8.70
C VAL A 74 -9.88 -10.14 -7.95
N SER A 75 -10.00 -10.34 -6.63
CA SER A 75 -11.02 -9.66 -5.82
C SER A 75 -10.85 -8.14 -5.78
N MET A 76 -9.61 -7.64 -5.78
CA MET A 76 -9.31 -6.21 -5.73
C MET A 76 -9.90 -5.46 -6.95
N ARG A 77 -9.83 -6.08 -8.14
CA ARG A 77 -10.41 -5.52 -9.37
C ARG A 77 -11.94 -5.40 -9.29
N LEU A 78 -12.60 -6.38 -8.71
CA LEU A 78 -14.06 -6.41 -8.58
C LEU A 78 -14.55 -5.47 -7.47
N THR A 79 -13.81 -5.41 -6.37
CA THR A 79 -14.18 -4.65 -5.17
C THR A 79 -14.29 -3.15 -5.44
N GLY A 80 -13.44 -2.58 -6.31
CA GLY A 80 -13.56 -1.17 -6.70
C GLY A 80 -14.93 -0.87 -7.34
N ARG A 81 -15.42 -1.77 -8.20
CA ARG A 81 -16.75 -1.65 -8.84
C ARG A 81 -17.87 -1.82 -7.82
N TRP A 82 -17.71 -2.73 -6.87
CA TRP A 82 -18.67 -2.92 -5.78
C TRP A 82 -18.73 -1.71 -4.86
N CYS A 83 -17.59 -1.10 -4.49
CA CYS A 83 -17.57 0.12 -3.68
C CYS A 83 -18.29 1.26 -4.39
N ALA A 84 -18.09 1.43 -5.70
CA ALA A 84 -18.79 2.45 -6.48
C ALA A 84 -20.31 2.21 -6.56
N ARG A 85 -20.75 0.95 -6.65
CA ARG A 85 -22.16 0.59 -6.79
C ARG A 85 -22.92 0.55 -5.46
N TYR A 86 -22.31 0.03 -4.41
CA TYR A 86 -22.98 -0.31 -3.16
C TYR A 86 -22.56 0.56 -1.97
N GLY A 87 -21.50 1.35 -2.12
CA GLY A 87 -20.87 2.12 -1.05
C GLY A 87 -19.68 1.38 -0.43
N ALA A 88 -18.58 2.09 -0.20
CA ALA A 88 -17.35 1.52 0.37
C ALA A 88 -17.55 1.04 1.82
N GLY A 89 -18.44 1.68 2.58
CA GLY A 89 -18.76 1.33 3.97
C GLY A 89 -19.39 -0.06 4.08
N ARG A 90 -20.49 -0.28 3.37
CA ARG A 90 -21.16 -1.58 3.32
C ARG A 90 -20.26 -2.68 2.77
N VAL A 91 -19.55 -2.40 1.67
CA VAL A 91 -18.63 -3.37 1.07
C VAL A 91 -17.50 -3.72 2.04
N SER A 92 -16.97 -2.75 2.78
CA SER A 92 -15.93 -2.99 3.79
C SER A 92 -16.42 -3.87 4.95
N ALA A 93 -17.63 -3.65 5.46
CA ALA A 93 -18.21 -4.48 6.51
C ALA A 93 -18.39 -5.94 6.05
N VAL A 94 -18.92 -6.14 4.83
CA VAL A 94 -19.11 -7.47 4.25
C VAL A 94 -17.77 -8.15 3.99
N ALA A 95 -16.81 -7.44 3.39
CA ALA A 95 -15.50 -7.98 3.09
C ALA A 95 -14.72 -8.38 4.36
N ALA A 96 -14.84 -7.60 5.43
CA ALA A 96 -14.24 -7.95 6.73
C ALA A 96 -14.83 -9.23 7.33
N ALA A 97 -16.15 -9.39 7.27
CA ALA A 97 -16.80 -10.63 7.71
C ALA A 97 -16.39 -11.83 6.84
N LEU A 98 -16.37 -11.66 5.51
CA LEU A 98 -15.93 -12.71 4.59
C LEU A 98 -14.46 -13.10 4.82
N THR A 99 -13.59 -12.14 5.10
CA THR A 99 -12.18 -12.38 5.45
C THR A 99 -12.05 -13.26 6.69
N ALA A 100 -12.78 -12.92 7.76
CA ALA A 100 -12.79 -13.70 8.99
C ALA A 100 -13.34 -15.13 8.78
N VAL A 101 -14.43 -15.29 8.02
CA VAL A 101 -15.05 -16.60 7.75
C VAL A 101 -14.19 -17.47 6.83
N SER A 102 -13.62 -16.89 5.79
CA SER A 102 -12.80 -17.62 4.82
C SER A 102 -11.50 -18.19 5.42
N LEU A 103 -10.99 -17.62 6.51
CA LEU A 103 -9.88 -18.18 7.28
C LEU A 103 -10.16 -19.61 7.78
N VAL A 104 -11.42 -19.97 8.01
CA VAL A 104 -11.78 -21.32 8.48
C VAL A 104 -11.41 -22.38 7.46
N LEU A 105 -11.52 -22.08 6.17
CA LEU A 105 -11.31 -23.02 5.07
C LEU A 105 -9.92 -23.67 5.08
N PRO A 106 -8.79 -22.93 5.08
CA PRO A 106 -7.47 -23.56 5.13
C PRO A 106 -7.25 -24.38 6.40
N GLY A 107 -7.91 -24.01 7.51
CA GLY A 107 -7.85 -24.78 8.75
C GLY A 107 -8.52 -26.16 8.68
N LEU A 108 -9.39 -26.41 7.70
CA LEU A 108 -10.09 -27.68 7.49
C LEU A 108 -9.38 -28.58 6.47
N CYS A 109 -8.37 -28.08 5.77
CA CYS A 109 -7.72 -28.81 4.69
C CYS A 109 -6.81 -29.93 5.20
N THR A 110 -6.81 -31.04 4.46
CA THR A 110 -5.92 -32.21 4.65
C THR A 110 -5.19 -32.59 3.35
N GLY A 111 -5.27 -31.75 2.33
CA GLY A 111 -4.65 -31.98 1.02
C GLY A 111 -4.29 -30.67 0.31
N LEU A 112 -3.30 -30.73 -0.58
CA LEU A 112 -2.73 -29.55 -1.25
C LEU A 112 -3.72 -28.82 -2.14
N ALA A 113 -4.48 -29.54 -2.99
CA ALA A 113 -5.43 -28.91 -3.90
C ALA A 113 -6.57 -28.19 -3.15
N PRO A 114 -7.24 -28.81 -2.14
CA PRO A 114 -8.16 -28.10 -1.26
C PRO A 114 -7.55 -26.89 -0.58
N LEU A 115 -6.30 -26.99 -0.12
CA LEU A 115 -5.59 -25.88 0.50
C LEU A 115 -5.39 -24.70 -0.47
N GLY A 116 -4.98 -24.96 -1.71
CA GLY A 116 -4.83 -23.92 -2.74
C GLY A 116 -6.15 -23.19 -3.03
N VAL A 117 -7.26 -23.93 -3.15
CA VAL A 117 -8.60 -23.33 -3.34
C VAL A 117 -9.01 -22.50 -2.11
N ALA A 118 -8.85 -23.07 -0.92
CA ALA A 118 -9.17 -22.40 0.35
C ALA A 118 -8.37 -21.10 0.52
N LEU A 119 -7.07 -21.14 0.21
CA LEU A 119 -6.20 -19.96 0.23
C LEU A 119 -6.59 -18.94 -0.83
N GLY A 120 -7.00 -19.38 -2.03
CA GLY A 120 -7.57 -18.47 -3.03
C GLY A 120 -8.83 -17.74 -2.54
N VAL A 121 -9.73 -18.43 -1.85
CA VAL A 121 -10.92 -17.81 -1.26
C VAL A 121 -10.56 -16.87 -0.11
N PHE A 122 -9.64 -17.27 0.76
CA PHE A 122 -9.14 -16.43 1.85
C PHE A 122 -8.43 -15.17 1.33
N GLY A 123 -7.61 -15.33 0.29
CA GLY A 123 -7.00 -14.25 -0.46
C GLY A 123 -8.03 -13.30 -1.07
N ALA A 124 -9.09 -13.82 -1.67
CA ALA A 124 -10.17 -12.99 -2.20
C ALA A 124 -10.90 -12.18 -1.11
N GLY A 125 -11.08 -12.74 0.09
CA GLY A 125 -11.60 -12.02 1.25
C GLY A 125 -10.70 -10.85 1.64
N THR A 126 -9.43 -11.14 1.94
CA THR A 126 -8.42 -10.14 2.37
C THR A 126 -8.22 -9.04 1.31
N GLY A 127 -8.13 -9.40 0.02
CA GLY A 127 -8.01 -8.45 -1.08
C GLY A 127 -9.21 -7.49 -1.18
N ALA A 128 -10.43 -8.01 -1.00
CA ALA A 128 -11.63 -7.19 -0.95
C ALA A 128 -11.66 -6.27 0.28
N ALA A 129 -11.31 -6.78 1.47
CA ALA A 129 -11.26 -6.00 2.69
C ALA A 129 -10.26 -4.84 2.56
N ASN A 130 -9.08 -5.12 2.01
CA ASN A 130 -8.03 -4.14 1.78
C ASN A 130 -8.51 -3.00 0.86
N VAL A 131 -9.09 -3.29 -0.32
CA VAL A 131 -9.55 -2.23 -1.25
C VAL A 131 -10.68 -1.40 -0.66
N ALA A 132 -11.65 -2.04 -0.01
CA ALA A 132 -12.78 -1.34 0.59
C ALA A 132 -12.35 -0.45 1.76
N ALA A 133 -11.49 -0.97 2.65
CA ALA A 133 -10.97 -0.21 3.79
C ALA A 133 -10.08 0.96 3.36
N ASN A 134 -9.22 0.76 2.36
CA ASN A 134 -8.41 1.85 1.79
C ASN A 134 -9.28 2.94 1.16
N SER A 135 -10.38 2.58 0.49
CA SER A 135 -11.33 3.54 -0.07
C SER A 135 -11.94 4.42 1.03
N LEU A 136 -12.31 3.82 2.17
CA LEU A 136 -12.79 4.55 3.34
C LEU A 136 -11.69 5.43 3.97
N GLY A 137 -10.45 4.95 4.01
CA GLY A 137 -9.30 5.72 4.51
C GLY A 137 -9.02 6.97 3.66
N VAL A 138 -9.10 6.85 2.33
CA VAL A 138 -8.97 7.99 1.40
C VAL A 138 -10.09 9.00 1.65
N HIS A 139 -11.34 8.54 1.75
CA HIS A 139 -12.49 9.39 2.04
C HIS A 139 -12.35 10.12 3.39
N LEU A 140 -11.89 9.43 4.44
CA LEU A 140 -11.60 10.04 5.75
C LEU A 140 -10.51 11.10 5.65
N GLY A 141 -9.43 10.83 4.91
CA GLY A 141 -8.34 11.79 4.73
C GLY A 141 -8.80 13.07 4.03
N GLN A 142 -9.67 12.94 3.02
CA GLN A 142 -10.25 14.07 2.28
C GLN A 142 -11.20 14.89 3.17
N THR A 143 -12.15 14.23 3.84
CA THR A 143 -13.15 14.90 4.69
C THR A 143 -12.55 15.55 5.93
N GLN A 144 -11.53 14.94 6.54
CA GLN A 144 -10.85 15.47 7.72
C GLN A 144 -9.67 16.40 7.39
N ARG A 145 -9.32 16.54 6.10
CA ARG A 145 -8.17 17.33 5.60
C ARG A 145 -6.86 17.00 6.33
N ARG A 146 -6.64 15.73 6.67
CA ARG A 146 -5.46 15.24 7.40
C ARG A 146 -4.97 13.91 6.82
N PRO A 147 -3.65 13.65 6.80
CA PRO A 147 -3.14 12.36 6.37
C PRO A 147 -3.46 11.29 7.44
N VAL A 148 -4.39 10.38 7.12
CA VAL A 148 -4.83 9.31 8.04
C VAL A 148 -4.30 7.93 7.66
N MET A 149 -3.84 7.74 6.42
CA MET A 149 -3.56 6.41 5.86
C MET A 149 -2.47 5.64 6.62
N SER A 150 -1.36 6.31 6.98
CA SER A 150 -0.28 5.66 7.75
C SER A 150 -0.78 5.15 9.12
N ALA A 151 -1.64 5.93 9.79
CA ALA A 151 -2.21 5.53 11.08
C ALA A 151 -3.20 4.36 10.94
N LEU A 152 -3.97 4.30 9.86
CA LEU A 152 -4.84 3.17 9.57
C LEU A 152 -4.03 1.89 9.30
N HIS A 153 -2.95 1.97 8.52
CA HIS A 153 -2.04 0.84 8.31
C HIS A 153 -1.26 0.44 9.56
N ALA A 154 -1.01 1.34 10.50
CA ALA A 154 -0.51 0.97 11.82
C ALA A 154 -1.55 0.10 12.57
N GLY A 155 -2.85 0.39 12.41
CA GLY A 155 -3.94 -0.46 12.88
C GLY A 155 -3.83 -1.89 12.35
N PHE A 156 -3.61 -2.07 11.04
CA PHE A 156 -3.35 -3.40 10.45
C PHE A 156 -2.15 -4.10 11.10
N SER A 157 -1.03 -3.39 11.27
CA SER A 157 0.15 -3.96 11.92
C SER A 157 -0.12 -4.37 13.37
N PHE A 158 -0.79 -3.54 14.18
CA PHE A 158 -1.16 -3.92 15.55
C PHE A 158 -2.19 -5.05 15.61
N GLY A 159 -3.08 -5.12 14.62
CA GLY A 159 -3.94 -6.28 14.39
C GLY A 159 -3.11 -7.54 14.18
N GLY A 160 -2.17 -7.51 13.23
CA GLY A 160 -1.25 -8.62 12.94
C GLY A 160 -0.47 -9.07 14.16
N LEU A 161 0.05 -8.13 14.96
CA LEU A 161 0.66 -8.40 16.26
C LEU A 161 -0.28 -9.19 17.18
N ALA A 162 -1.51 -8.70 17.39
CA ALA A 162 -2.47 -9.36 18.27
C ALA A 162 -2.86 -10.76 17.76
N GLY A 163 -3.15 -10.88 16.45
CA GLY A 163 -3.49 -12.15 15.82
C GLY A 163 -2.36 -13.17 15.90
N ALA A 164 -1.12 -12.74 15.69
CA ALA A 164 0.04 -13.61 15.76
C ALA A 164 0.30 -14.11 17.19
N LEU A 165 0.27 -13.22 18.19
CA LEU A 165 0.46 -13.60 19.59
C LEU A 165 -0.65 -14.54 20.08
N LEU A 166 -1.91 -14.18 19.84
CA LEU A 166 -3.04 -15.02 20.22
C LEU A 166 -3.02 -16.36 19.48
N GLY A 167 -2.64 -16.35 18.20
CA GLY A 167 -2.54 -17.56 17.39
C GLY A 167 -1.42 -18.50 17.83
N GLY A 168 -0.26 -17.95 18.20
CA GLY A 168 0.86 -18.69 18.78
C GLY A 168 0.51 -19.30 20.13
N LEU A 169 -0.14 -18.55 21.02
CA LEU A 169 -0.63 -19.08 22.30
C LEU A 169 -1.69 -20.17 22.09
N ALA A 170 -2.63 -19.93 21.18
CA ALA A 170 -3.66 -20.91 20.84
C ALA A 170 -3.07 -22.20 20.25
N SER A 171 -1.91 -22.14 19.57
CA SER A 171 -1.25 -23.33 18.99
C SER A 171 -0.89 -24.38 20.04
N ALA A 172 -0.64 -23.96 21.28
CA ALA A 172 -0.35 -24.88 22.38
C ALA A 172 -1.58 -25.65 22.91
N VAL A 173 -2.81 -25.14 22.69
CA VAL A 173 -4.00 -25.64 23.41
C VAL A 173 -5.23 -25.89 22.52
N LEU A 174 -5.27 -25.35 21.30
CA LEU A 174 -6.39 -25.46 20.37
C LEU A 174 -5.95 -26.03 19.03
N SER A 175 -6.77 -26.95 18.50
CA SER A 175 -6.66 -27.38 17.11
C SER A 175 -6.91 -26.20 16.16
N VAL A 176 -6.26 -26.23 14.99
CA VAL A 176 -6.39 -25.17 13.97
C VAL A 176 -7.85 -24.84 13.62
N PRO A 177 -8.76 -25.82 13.34
CA PRO A 177 -10.15 -25.52 12.99
C PRO A 177 -10.88 -24.77 14.10
N VAL A 178 -10.75 -25.23 15.35
CA VAL A 178 -11.43 -24.62 16.50
C VAL A 178 -10.98 -23.18 16.67
N HIS A 179 -9.67 -22.95 16.62
CA HIS A 179 -9.10 -21.62 16.74
C HIS A 179 -9.58 -20.69 15.60
N PHE A 180 -9.57 -21.14 14.34
CA PHE A 180 -10.04 -20.34 13.21
C PHE A 180 -11.54 -20.05 13.28
N VAL A 181 -12.37 -20.99 13.76
CA VAL A 181 -13.81 -20.73 14.00
C VAL A 181 -14.02 -19.67 15.07
N LEU A 182 -13.24 -19.67 16.16
CA LEU A 182 -13.32 -18.63 17.19
C LEU A 182 -12.93 -17.25 16.62
N VAL A 183 -11.87 -17.18 15.82
CA VAL A 183 -11.44 -15.94 15.14
C VAL A 183 -12.51 -15.46 14.15
N ALA A 184 -13.12 -16.39 13.40
CA ALA A 184 -14.24 -16.07 12.50
C ALA A 184 -15.44 -15.52 13.27
N ALA A 185 -15.83 -16.14 14.39
CA ALA A 185 -16.95 -15.68 15.21
C ALA A 185 -16.72 -14.26 15.77
N VAL A 186 -15.52 -14.00 16.30
CA VAL A 186 -15.13 -12.67 16.79
C VAL A 186 -15.12 -11.65 15.65
N GLY A 187 -14.52 -11.99 14.51
CA GLY A 187 -14.42 -11.10 13.35
C GLY A 187 -15.78 -10.74 12.74
N VAL A 188 -16.67 -11.73 12.60
CA VAL A 188 -18.05 -11.51 12.15
C VAL A 188 -18.83 -10.63 13.13
N THR A 189 -18.70 -10.88 14.44
CA THR A 189 -19.37 -10.08 15.47
C THR A 189 -18.90 -8.62 15.43
N LEU A 190 -17.59 -8.39 15.30
CA LEU A 190 -17.02 -7.05 15.15
C LEU A 190 -17.49 -6.38 13.86
N ALA A 191 -17.43 -7.06 12.72
CA ALA A 191 -17.87 -6.53 11.43
C ALA A 191 -19.37 -6.15 11.47
N ALA A 192 -20.22 -6.98 12.07
CA ALA A 192 -21.64 -6.70 12.26
C ALA A 192 -21.87 -5.48 13.16
N GLY A 193 -21.10 -5.34 14.25
CA GLY A 193 -21.17 -4.18 15.14
C GLY A 193 -20.72 -2.87 14.49
N LEU A 194 -19.79 -2.94 13.54
CA LEU A 194 -19.30 -1.77 12.78
C LEU A 194 -20.20 -1.41 11.59
N ALA A 195 -20.98 -2.35 11.06
CA ALA A 195 -21.79 -2.18 9.86
C ALA A 195 -22.69 -0.92 9.88
N PRO A 196 -23.39 -0.55 10.97
CA PRO A 196 -24.21 0.66 10.99
C PRO A 196 -23.38 1.95 10.85
N VAL A 197 -22.19 2.01 11.45
CA VAL A 197 -21.30 3.17 11.35
C VAL A 197 -20.76 3.28 9.93
N LEU A 198 -20.30 2.17 9.36
CA LEU A 198 -19.75 2.12 8.02
C LEU A 198 -20.82 2.44 6.95
N ALA A 199 -22.01 1.86 7.05
CA ALA A 199 -23.12 2.17 6.15
C ALA A 199 -23.57 3.65 6.27
N GLY A 200 -23.48 4.25 7.46
CA GLY A 200 -23.74 5.67 7.67
C GLY A 200 -22.73 6.60 6.98
N MET A 201 -21.53 6.10 6.65
CA MET A 201 -20.53 6.85 5.87
C MET A 201 -20.89 6.88 4.38
N ASP A 202 -21.52 5.83 3.85
CA ASP A 202 -21.95 5.79 2.44
C ASP A 202 -23.02 6.85 2.15
N SER A 203 -23.97 7.04 3.07
CA SER A 203 -25.04 8.04 2.96
C SER A 203 -24.54 9.49 3.03
N ALA A 204 -23.35 9.74 3.57
CA ALA A 204 -22.73 11.05 3.57
C ALA A 204 -22.00 11.36 2.24
N GLY A 205 -21.49 10.34 1.57
CA GLY A 205 -20.68 10.44 0.34
C GLY A 205 -21.48 10.61 -0.96
N THR A 206 -22.78 10.34 -0.98
CA THR A 206 -23.63 10.48 -2.18
C THR A 206 -23.87 11.92 -2.64
N SER A 207 -23.31 12.91 -1.93
CA SER A 207 -23.38 14.35 -2.25
C SER A 207 -22.19 14.87 -3.07
N SER A 208 -21.16 14.06 -3.31
CA SER A 208 -19.99 14.45 -4.11
C SER A 208 -19.99 13.70 -5.44
N GLY A 209 -20.69 14.26 -6.42
CA GLY A 209 -20.45 13.96 -7.83
C GLY A 209 -19.06 14.45 -8.22
N SER A 210 -18.03 13.67 -7.87
CA SER A 210 -16.69 13.91 -8.38
C SER A 210 -16.65 13.36 -9.81
N GLU A 211 -16.71 14.26 -10.78
CA GLU A 211 -16.31 13.96 -12.16
C GLU A 211 -14.96 13.24 -12.16
N PRO A 212 -14.76 12.24 -13.05
CA PRO A 212 -13.44 11.66 -13.24
C PRO A 212 -12.47 12.79 -13.60
N PRO A 213 -11.24 12.81 -13.05
CA PRO A 213 -10.25 13.82 -13.42
C PRO A 213 -10.05 13.76 -14.93
N ALA A 214 -10.20 14.89 -15.62
CA ALA A 214 -9.97 15.00 -17.05
C ALA A 214 -8.61 14.36 -17.40
N GLU A 215 -8.65 13.32 -18.24
CA GLU A 215 -7.45 12.67 -18.73
C GLU A 215 -6.65 13.69 -19.55
N ARG A 216 -5.55 14.19 -18.98
CA ARG A 216 -4.55 14.88 -19.78
C ARG A 216 -3.81 13.86 -20.64
N GLU A 217 -3.76 14.15 -21.94
CA GLU A 217 -3.01 13.45 -22.99
C GLU A 217 -1.51 13.31 -22.65
N PRO A 218 -0.84 12.27 -23.17
CA PRO A 218 0.50 11.87 -22.74
C PRO A 218 1.58 12.77 -23.34
N SER A 219 2.44 13.35 -22.50
CA SER A 219 3.72 13.91 -22.95
C SER A 219 4.90 13.10 -22.41
N SER A 220 5.73 12.67 -23.36
CA SER A 220 7.04 12.00 -23.22
C SER A 220 7.04 10.54 -22.72
N ARG A 221 7.82 9.70 -23.41
CA ARG A 221 8.16 8.32 -23.03
C ARG A 221 9.10 8.22 -21.81
N GLY A 222 9.41 9.35 -21.15
CA GLY A 222 10.42 9.48 -20.10
C GLY A 222 10.09 8.94 -18.69
N PRO A 223 8.86 9.08 -18.15
CA PRO A 223 8.60 8.72 -16.75
C PRO A 223 8.34 7.24 -16.50
N ILE A 224 8.17 6.40 -17.53
CA ILE A 224 7.84 4.97 -17.35
C ILE A 224 8.96 4.24 -16.62
N VAL A 225 10.22 4.46 -17.02
CA VAL A 225 11.38 3.81 -16.39
C VAL A 225 11.44 4.14 -14.90
N LEU A 226 11.38 5.43 -14.55
CA LEU A 226 11.36 5.88 -13.16
C LEU A 226 10.19 5.27 -12.35
N LEU A 227 8.99 5.21 -12.92
CA LEU A 227 7.83 4.61 -12.28
C LEU A 227 7.99 3.09 -12.08
N VAL A 228 8.64 2.40 -13.02
CA VAL A 228 9.02 0.99 -12.87
C VAL A 228 10.05 0.84 -11.74
N LEU A 229 11.07 1.71 -11.66
CA LEU A 229 12.04 1.67 -10.55
C LEU A 229 11.39 1.88 -9.18
N LEU A 230 10.51 2.89 -9.07
CA LEU A 230 9.71 3.13 -7.86
C LEU A 230 8.82 1.93 -7.51
N GLY A 231 8.22 1.31 -8.52
CA GLY A 231 7.43 0.10 -8.36
C GLY A 231 8.28 -1.11 -7.93
N THR A 232 9.49 -1.27 -8.44
CA THR A 232 10.42 -2.32 -8.02
C THR A 232 10.85 -2.15 -6.57
N ILE A 233 11.08 -0.92 -6.12
CA ILE A 233 11.34 -0.61 -4.69
C ILE A 233 10.09 -0.91 -3.83
N ALA A 234 8.89 -0.62 -4.32
CA ALA A 234 7.67 -1.02 -3.64
C ALA A 234 7.55 -2.56 -3.57
N GLY A 235 7.94 -3.25 -4.65
CA GLY A 235 7.89 -4.70 -4.77
C GLY A 235 8.85 -5.43 -3.85
N SER A 236 10.06 -4.91 -3.63
CA SER A 236 10.98 -5.47 -2.63
C SER A 236 10.40 -5.43 -1.22
N THR A 237 9.69 -4.35 -0.88
CA THR A 237 9.03 -4.20 0.41
C THR A 237 7.86 -5.16 0.55
N ALA A 238 7.01 -5.26 -0.48
CA ALA A 238 5.88 -6.17 -0.51
C ALA A 238 6.31 -7.64 -0.47
N PHE A 239 7.39 -7.99 -1.19
CA PHE A 239 8.01 -9.32 -1.12
C PHE A 239 8.49 -9.63 0.28
N ALA A 240 9.20 -8.70 0.93
CA ALA A 240 9.75 -8.92 2.27
C ALA A 240 8.65 -9.09 3.32
N GLU A 241 7.61 -8.26 3.28
CA GLU A 241 6.44 -8.38 4.18
C GLU A 241 5.74 -9.74 4.01
N GLY A 242 5.50 -10.16 2.75
CA GLY A 242 4.93 -11.47 2.45
C GLY A 242 5.86 -12.63 2.84
N ALA A 243 7.17 -12.50 2.62
CA ALA A 243 8.13 -13.54 2.97
C ALA A 243 8.20 -13.76 4.49
N LEU A 244 8.19 -12.68 5.29
CA LEU A 244 8.18 -12.79 6.75
C LEU A 244 6.84 -13.32 7.28
N SER A 245 5.71 -12.93 6.69
CA SER A 245 4.41 -13.45 7.10
C SER A 245 4.27 -14.94 6.81
N ASP A 246 4.74 -15.37 5.65
CA ASP A 246 4.47 -16.71 5.16
C ASP A 246 5.50 -17.73 5.65
N TRP A 247 6.77 -17.31 5.76
CA TRP A 247 7.91 -18.21 6.00
C TRP A 247 8.64 -17.92 7.30
N GLY A 248 8.40 -16.78 7.95
CA GLY A 248 9.12 -16.40 9.17
C GLY A 248 8.89 -17.36 10.32
N ALA A 249 7.63 -17.75 10.57
CA ALA A 249 7.29 -18.73 11.60
C ALA A 249 7.80 -20.14 11.27
N LEU A 250 7.78 -20.54 9.99
CA LEU A 250 8.37 -21.79 9.51
C LEU A 250 9.88 -21.82 9.78
N HIS A 251 10.61 -20.76 9.46
CA HIS A 251 12.04 -20.68 9.71
C HIS A 251 12.38 -20.81 11.20
N LEU A 252 11.67 -20.08 12.07
CA LEU A 252 11.86 -20.19 13.51
C LEU A 252 11.56 -21.60 14.03
N ARG A 253 10.52 -22.28 13.51
CA ARG A 253 10.09 -23.61 13.99
C ARG A 253 10.93 -24.76 13.42
N GLU A 254 11.25 -24.72 12.14
CA GLU A 254 11.94 -25.81 11.43
C GLU A 254 13.46 -25.68 11.48
N THR A 255 14.00 -24.46 11.35
CA THR A 255 15.45 -24.23 11.33
C THR A 255 16.01 -23.96 12.72
N LEU A 256 15.33 -23.14 13.52
CA LEU A 256 15.80 -22.75 14.85
C LEU A 256 15.11 -23.50 16.00
N HIS A 257 14.25 -24.46 15.68
CA HIS A 257 13.54 -25.33 16.63
C HIS A 257 12.78 -24.56 17.74
N ALA A 258 12.33 -23.35 17.43
CA ALA A 258 11.55 -22.54 18.35
C ALA A 258 10.16 -23.14 18.58
N GLY A 259 9.68 -23.06 19.82
CA GLY A 259 8.30 -23.44 20.15
C GLY A 259 7.26 -22.56 19.42
N PRO A 260 6.00 -23.03 19.25
CA PRO A 260 4.99 -22.35 18.44
C PRO A 260 4.75 -20.88 18.83
N ALA A 261 4.68 -20.58 20.12
CA ALA A 261 4.47 -19.22 20.61
C ALA A 261 5.65 -18.28 20.28
N LEU A 262 6.89 -18.76 20.36
CA LEU A 262 8.07 -17.98 20.03
C LEU A 262 8.19 -17.77 18.52
N ALA A 263 7.89 -18.79 17.71
CA ALA A 263 7.85 -18.70 16.26
C ALA A 263 6.82 -17.66 15.78
N ALA A 264 5.60 -17.69 16.34
CA ALA A 264 4.59 -16.66 16.08
C ALA A 264 5.02 -15.27 16.61
N GLY A 265 5.75 -15.25 17.73
CA GLY A 265 6.38 -14.06 18.31
C GLY A 265 7.30 -13.31 17.34
N GLY A 266 7.93 -13.99 16.39
CA GLY A 266 8.74 -13.37 15.35
C GLY A 266 7.92 -12.46 14.42
N TYR A 267 6.82 -12.97 13.86
CA TYR A 267 5.94 -12.15 13.02
C TYR A 267 5.26 -11.04 13.83
N ALA A 268 4.88 -11.32 15.08
CA ALA A 268 4.41 -10.32 16.03
C ALA A 268 5.40 -9.16 16.23
N ALA A 269 6.68 -9.46 16.45
CA ALA A 269 7.73 -8.46 16.63
C ALA A 269 7.94 -7.61 15.38
N PHE A 270 7.92 -8.24 14.19
CA PHE A 270 7.91 -7.54 12.90
C PHE A 270 6.72 -6.59 12.78
N CYS A 271 5.51 -7.05 13.10
CA CYS A 271 4.30 -6.23 13.07
C CYS A 271 4.37 -5.04 14.03
N LEU A 272 4.83 -5.25 15.27
CA LEU A 272 5.03 -4.17 16.25
C LEU A 272 5.99 -3.11 15.71
N ALA A 273 7.16 -3.55 15.25
CA ALA A 273 8.19 -2.71 14.66
C ALA A 273 7.65 -1.89 13.48
N MET A 274 6.97 -2.56 12.54
CA MET A 274 6.38 -1.92 11.37
C MET A 274 5.30 -0.88 11.76
N GLY A 275 4.41 -1.22 12.69
CA GLY A 275 3.37 -0.32 13.20
C GLY A 275 3.97 0.93 13.83
N CYS A 276 4.95 0.78 14.72
CA CYS A 276 5.68 1.88 15.34
C CYS A 276 6.41 2.74 14.29
N GLY A 277 7.07 2.12 13.31
CA GLY A 277 7.74 2.80 12.22
C GLY A 277 6.80 3.64 11.35
N ARG A 278 5.59 3.13 11.06
CA ARG A 278 4.55 3.85 10.31
C ARG A 278 3.99 5.05 11.06
N LEU A 279 3.80 4.93 12.38
CA LEU A 279 3.38 6.06 13.23
C LEU A 279 4.44 7.15 13.32
N ALA A 280 5.71 6.76 13.42
CA ALA A 280 6.80 7.71 13.48
C ALA A 280 7.13 8.34 12.12
N GLY A 281 6.87 7.63 11.01
CA GLY A 281 7.34 7.92 9.65
C GLY A 281 7.26 9.38 9.21
N ALA A 282 6.14 10.05 9.43
CA ALA A 282 5.97 11.46 9.05
C ALA A 282 7.03 12.37 9.71
N ARG A 283 7.34 12.14 11.00
CA ARG A 283 8.37 12.89 11.73
C ARG A 283 9.76 12.65 11.14
N TRP A 284 10.06 11.40 10.79
CA TRP A 284 11.34 11.02 10.21
C TRP A 284 11.53 11.63 8.82
N VAL A 285 10.49 11.59 7.99
CA VAL A 285 10.50 12.16 6.64
C VAL A 285 10.68 13.68 6.68
N VAL A 286 10.02 14.38 7.60
CA VAL A 286 10.19 15.83 7.76
C VAL A 286 11.59 16.18 8.27
N ARG A 287 12.12 15.42 9.24
CA ARG A 287 13.42 15.70 9.88
C ARG A 287 14.61 15.34 9.00
N TYR A 288 14.56 14.21 8.31
CA TYR A 288 15.72 13.64 7.61
C TYR A 288 15.59 13.64 6.08
N GLY A 289 14.40 13.92 5.54
CA GLY A 289 14.10 13.81 4.12
C GLY A 289 13.73 12.39 3.70
N ASP A 290 12.89 12.26 2.68
CA ASP A 290 12.37 10.97 2.21
C ASP A 290 13.46 10.07 1.60
N THR A 291 14.42 10.62 0.84
CA THR A 291 15.54 9.82 0.29
C THR A 291 16.34 9.12 1.37
N ARG A 292 16.74 9.85 2.42
CA ARG A 292 17.55 9.26 3.51
C ARG A 292 16.78 8.20 4.26
N VAL A 293 15.50 8.45 4.55
CA VAL A 293 14.61 7.47 5.18
C VAL A 293 14.49 6.20 4.33
N LEU A 294 14.36 6.34 3.02
CA LEU A 294 14.30 5.21 2.08
C LEU A 294 15.60 4.39 2.07
N VAL A 295 16.74 5.04 1.82
CA VAL A 295 18.04 4.35 1.71
C VAL A 295 18.43 3.68 3.04
N VAL A 296 18.38 4.43 4.15
CA VAL A 296 18.72 3.89 5.48
C VAL A 296 17.74 2.79 5.87
N GLY A 297 16.45 2.98 5.62
CA GLY A 297 15.43 1.96 5.88
C GLY A 297 15.69 0.66 5.14
N SER A 298 16.00 0.73 3.84
CA SER A 298 16.33 -0.44 3.03
C SER A 298 17.64 -1.12 3.47
N VAL A 299 18.67 -0.37 3.86
CA VAL A 299 19.92 -0.95 4.41
C VAL A 299 19.67 -1.65 5.75
N VAL A 300 18.93 -1.00 6.66
CA VAL A 300 18.55 -1.58 7.96
C VAL A 300 17.74 -2.86 7.76
N ALA A 301 16.83 -2.88 6.78
CA ALA A 301 16.09 -4.07 6.42
C ALA A 301 16.99 -5.18 5.86
N GLY A 302 17.99 -4.86 5.05
CA GLY A 302 18.97 -5.85 4.55
C GLY A 302 19.81 -6.46 5.67
N ILE A 303 20.27 -5.64 6.63
CA ILE A 303 20.98 -6.11 7.83
C ILE A 303 20.06 -7.01 8.65
N GLY A 304 18.84 -6.55 8.91
CA GLY A 304 17.82 -7.30 9.64
C GLY A 304 17.48 -8.64 9.00
N ALA A 305 17.28 -8.67 7.70
CA ALA A 305 16.96 -9.88 6.94
C ALA A 305 18.12 -10.88 6.97
N THR A 306 19.36 -10.39 6.91
CA THR A 306 20.56 -11.23 7.02
C THR A 306 20.67 -11.86 8.41
N ALA A 307 20.47 -11.06 9.45
CA ALA A 307 20.45 -11.55 10.83
C ALA A 307 19.30 -12.54 11.04
N ALA A 308 18.11 -12.24 10.51
CA ALA A 308 16.95 -13.10 10.59
C ALA A 308 17.15 -14.46 9.92
N ALA A 309 17.80 -14.49 8.76
CA ALA A 309 17.98 -15.72 7.98
C ALA A 309 19.11 -16.62 8.50
N HIS A 310 20.21 -16.04 9.00
CA HIS A 310 21.46 -16.77 9.28
C HIS A 310 21.83 -16.83 10.76
N SER A 311 21.07 -16.20 11.65
CA SER A 311 21.33 -16.30 13.08
C SER A 311 21.07 -17.73 13.58
N PRO A 312 21.98 -18.31 14.40
CA PRO A 312 21.74 -19.59 15.05
C PRO A 312 20.80 -19.46 16.27
N ASP A 313 20.58 -18.24 16.76
CA ASP A 313 19.75 -17.96 17.95
C ASP A 313 18.38 -17.36 17.56
N PRO A 314 17.26 -17.92 18.06
CA PRO A 314 15.92 -17.39 17.80
C PRO A 314 15.72 -15.94 18.21
N ALA A 315 16.30 -15.48 19.33
CA ALA A 315 16.11 -14.10 19.78
C ALA A 315 16.79 -13.10 18.84
N LEU A 316 18.00 -13.41 18.37
CA LEU A 316 18.68 -12.64 17.33
C LEU A 316 17.93 -12.67 15.99
N ALA A 317 17.34 -13.81 15.61
CA ALA A 317 16.53 -13.89 14.38
C ALA A 317 15.28 -12.98 14.47
N ILE A 318 14.60 -12.97 15.63
CA ILE A 318 13.49 -12.06 15.94
C ILE A 318 13.97 -10.60 15.95
N GLY A 319 15.15 -10.32 16.48
CA GLY A 319 15.79 -9.00 16.36
C GLY A 319 15.98 -8.58 14.90
N GLY A 320 16.36 -9.52 14.04
CA GLY A 320 16.38 -9.33 12.58
C GLY A 320 15.02 -8.96 12.00
N PHE A 321 13.96 -9.67 12.37
CA PHE A 321 12.58 -9.34 11.96
C PHE A 321 12.14 -7.95 12.41
N VAL A 322 12.52 -7.52 13.62
CA VAL A 322 12.28 -6.14 14.11
C VAL A 322 12.96 -5.12 13.21
N LEU A 323 14.22 -5.33 12.84
CA LEU A 323 14.96 -4.43 11.95
C LEU A 323 14.34 -4.38 10.55
N VAL A 324 13.90 -5.52 10.00
CA VAL A 324 13.16 -5.55 8.73
C VAL A 324 11.87 -4.74 8.83
N GLY A 325 11.08 -4.93 9.89
CA GLY A 325 9.84 -4.19 10.13
C GLY A 325 10.05 -2.68 10.23
N LEU A 326 11.04 -2.23 11.02
CA LEU A 326 11.39 -0.81 11.15
C LEU A 326 11.92 -0.22 9.83
N GLY A 327 12.82 -0.93 9.16
CA GLY A 327 13.47 -0.46 7.94
C GLY A 327 12.49 -0.29 6.78
N LEU A 328 11.56 -1.22 6.63
CA LEU A 328 10.60 -1.22 5.52
C LEU A 328 9.32 -0.42 5.77
N ALA A 329 9.02 -0.07 7.02
CA ALA A 329 7.76 0.55 7.45
C ALA A 329 7.27 1.70 6.55
N ASN A 330 8.20 2.55 6.10
CA ASN A 330 7.89 3.75 5.34
C ASN A 330 8.25 3.65 3.85
N VAL A 331 8.88 2.55 3.40
CA VAL A 331 9.41 2.45 2.03
C VAL A 331 8.28 2.49 1.02
N PHE A 332 7.34 1.54 1.11
CA PHE A 332 6.20 1.45 0.22
C PHE A 332 5.38 2.75 0.10
N PRO A 333 4.86 3.36 1.20
CA PRO A 333 4.04 4.57 1.08
C PRO A 333 4.82 5.77 0.51
N LEU A 334 6.12 5.88 0.78
CA LEU A 334 6.94 6.97 0.25
C LEU A 334 7.18 6.85 -1.25
N VAL A 335 7.52 5.65 -1.75
CA VAL A 335 7.75 5.47 -3.19
C VAL A 335 6.48 5.60 -4.01
N ILE A 336 5.34 5.15 -3.48
CA ILE A 336 4.03 5.38 -4.11
C ILE A 336 3.67 6.87 -4.08
N GLY A 337 3.96 7.57 -2.97
CA GLY A 337 3.80 9.02 -2.89
C GLY A 337 4.61 9.77 -3.96
N ARG A 338 5.88 9.38 -4.15
CA ARG A 338 6.75 9.92 -5.21
C ARG A 338 6.19 9.63 -6.60
N ALA A 339 5.72 8.41 -6.86
CA ALA A 339 5.09 8.06 -8.14
C ALA A 339 3.87 8.94 -8.44
N GLY A 340 3.09 9.29 -7.41
CA GLY A 340 1.98 10.24 -7.51
C GLY A 340 2.41 11.68 -7.80
N LEU A 341 3.56 12.13 -7.32
CA LEU A 341 4.10 13.44 -7.66
C LEU A 341 4.64 13.48 -9.10
N VAL A 342 5.22 12.37 -9.57
CA VAL A 342 5.79 12.27 -10.93
C VAL A 342 4.71 12.20 -12.01
N ALA A 343 3.68 11.38 -11.83
CA ALA A 343 2.70 11.10 -12.89
C ALA A 343 1.25 10.97 -12.39
N GLY A 344 0.94 11.55 -11.21
CA GLY A 344 -0.42 11.55 -10.67
C GLY A 344 -0.99 10.14 -10.46
N PRO A 345 -2.31 9.96 -10.64
CA PRO A 345 -2.97 8.66 -10.45
C PRO A 345 -2.41 7.54 -11.33
N ARG A 346 -1.98 7.86 -12.56
CA ARG A 346 -1.38 6.88 -13.49
C ARG A 346 -0.03 6.38 -12.97
N GLY A 347 0.78 7.27 -12.40
CA GLY A 347 2.05 6.92 -11.76
C GLY A 347 1.87 5.98 -10.57
N VAL A 348 0.93 6.33 -9.68
CA VAL A 348 0.54 5.47 -8.55
C VAL A 348 0.08 4.10 -9.03
N ALA A 349 -0.79 4.05 -10.04
CA ALA A 349 -1.30 2.78 -10.59
C ALA A 349 -0.17 1.90 -11.16
N LEU A 350 0.74 2.47 -11.96
CA LEU A 350 1.84 1.73 -12.56
C LEU A 350 2.82 1.22 -11.49
N ALA A 351 3.30 2.10 -10.61
CA ALA A 351 4.23 1.74 -9.55
C ALA A 351 3.62 0.70 -8.59
N SER A 352 2.33 0.82 -8.27
CA SER A 352 1.63 -0.16 -7.44
C SER A 352 1.49 -1.50 -8.14
N THR A 353 1.19 -1.51 -9.45
CA THR A 353 1.08 -2.75 -10.25
C THR A 353 2.41 -3.50 -10.27
N VAL A 354 3.52 -2.79 -10.50
CA VAL A 354 4.87 -3.38 -10.41
C VAL A 354 5.17 -3.81 -8.97
N GLY A 355 4.81 -3.03 -7.96
CA GLY A 355 5.01 -3.39 -6.55
C GLY A 355 4.27 -4.66 -6.14
N TYR A 356 3.03 -4.85 -6.58
CA TYR A 356 2.25 -6.06 -6.27
C TYR A 356 2.84 -7.34 -6.89
N SER A 357 3.71 -7.23 -7.89
CA SER A 357 4.44 -8.39 -8.41
C SER A 357 5.33 -9.04 -7.35
N GLY A 358 5.87 -8.26 -6.40
CA GLY A 358 6.66 -8.79 -5.29
C GLY A 358 5.84 -9.64 -4.33
N LEU A 359 4.61 -9.21 -4.03
CA LEU A 359 3.68 -10.00 -3.22
C LEU A 359 3.24 -11.28 -3.95
N LEU A 360 2.92 -11.16 -5.24
CA LEU A 360 2.42 -12.28 -6.05
C LEU A 360 3.50 -13.34 -6.32
N GLY A 361 4.72 -12.90 -6.64
CA GLY A 361 5.84 -13.79 -6.94
C GLY A 361 6.57 -14.32 -5.69
N GLY A 362 6.37 -13.67 -4.53
CA GLY A 362 7.07 -13.99 -3.29
C GLY A 362 6.93 -15.44 -2.85
N PRO A 363 5.70 -15.93 -2.58
CA PRO A 363 5.50 -17.28 -2.05
C PRO A 363 6.10 -18.41 -2.90
N PRO A 364 5.88 -18.48 -4.24
CA PRO A 364 6.47 -19.56 -5.03
C PRO A 364 7.99 -19.44 -5.15
N VAL A 365 8.54 -18.23 -5.21
CA VAL A 365 10.01 -18.03 -5.25
C VAL A 365 10.64 -18.51 -3.95
N VAL A 366 10.13 -18.08 -2.79
CA VAL A 366 10.66 -18.49 -1.49
C VAL A 366 10.46 -20.00 -1.28
N GLY A 367 9.30 -20.54 -1.60
CA GLY A 367 9.03 -21.98 -1.47
C GLY A 367 9.94 -22.85 -2.35
N PHE A 368 10.19 -22.43 -3.59
CA PHE A 368 11.13 -23.12 -4.48
C PHE A 368 12.56 -23.05 -3.95
N LEU A 369 13.03 -21.87 -3.54
CA LEU A 369 14.37 -21.70 -2.97
C LEU A 369 14.54 -22.53 -1.69
N ALA A 370 13.52 -22.55 -0.83
CA ALA A 370 13.55 -23.30 0.42
C ALA A 370 13.66 -24.81 0.17
N ALA A 371 12.97 -25.32 -0.85
CA ALA A 371 13.04 -26.74 -1.22
C ALA A 371 14.43 -27.19 -1.70
N HIS A 372 15.25 -26.29 -2.26
CA HIS A 372 16.56 -26.65 -2.84
C HIS A 372 17.75 -26.22 -1.98
N ALA A 373 17.63 -25.10 -1.26
CA ALA A 373 18.72 -24.48 -0.51
C ALA A 373 18.39 -24.25 0.98
N GLY A 374 17.18 -24.60 1.43
CA GLY A 374 16.71 -24.39 2.80
C GLY A 374 16.15 -22.99 3.05
N LEU A 375 15.40 -22.86 4.16
CA LEU A 375 14.74 -21.61 4.56
C LEU A 375 15.70 -20.42 4.76
N PRO A 376 16.87 -20.57 5.41
CA PRO A 376 17.86 -19.48 5.50
C PRO A 376 18.25 -18.88 4.15
N ALA A 377 18.58 -19.73 3.18
CA ALA A 377 18.97 -19.31 1.85
C ALA A 377 17.80 -18.64 1.11
N ALA A 378 16.59 -19.18 1.26
CA ALA A 378 15.39 -18.60 0.66
C ALA A 378 15.05 -17.21 1.23
N LEU A 379 15.12 -17.04 2.54
CA LEU A 379 14.90 -15.74 3.20
C LEU A 379 15.99 -14.71 2.87
N SER A 380 17.16 -15.13 2.41
CA SER A 380 18.20 -14.22 1.92
C SER A 380 17.78 -13.45 0.64
N ALA A 381 16.72 -13.90 -0.05
CA ALA A 381 16.09 -13.12 -1.11
C ALA A 381 15.61 -11.75 -0.61
N ILE A 382 15.19 -11.65 0.66
CA ILE A 382 14.80 -10.40 1.30
C ILE A 382 16.02 -9.47 1.41
N THR A 383 17.17 -9.99 1.86
CA THR A 383 18.42 -9.24 1.92
C THR A 383 18.79 -8.70 0.54
N ALA A 384 18.81 -9.57 -0.48
CA ALA A 384 19.15 -9.17 -1.83
C ALA A 384 18.23 -8.05 -2.36
N LEU A 385 16.91 -8.21 -2.21
CA LEU A 385 15.93 -7.22 -2.66
C LEU A 385 15.98 -5.91 -1.85
N ALA A 386 16.29 -5.97 -0.56
CA ALA A 386 16.49 -4.78 0.27
C ALA A 386 17.73 -3.99 -0.16
N LEU A 387 18.84 -4.67 -0.48
CA LEU A 387 20.05 -4.01 -1.01
C LEU A 387 19.84 -3.43 -2.40
N VAL A 388 19.13 -4.15 -3.28
CA VAL A 388 18.70 -3.61 -4.59
C VAL A 388 17.84 -2.37 -4.39
N ALA A 389 16.87 -2.41 -3.47
CA ALA A 389 16.04 -1.25 -3.16
C ALA A 389 16.86 -0.06 -2.66
N ALA A 390 17.83 -0.28 -1.77
CA ALA A 390 18.72 0.77 -1.29
C ALA A 390 19.50 1.42 -2.45
N ALA A 391 20.06 0.61 -3.35
CA ALA A 391 20.76 1.12 -4.53
C ALA A 391 19.83 1.89 -5.48
N LEU A 392 18.64 1.36 -5.76
CA LEU A 392 17.64 2.04 -6.59
C LEU A 392 17.15 3.34 -5.95
N CYS A 393 17.01 3.41 -4.63
CA CYS A 393 16.65 4.63 -3.92
C CYS A 393 17.70 5.73 -4.10
N VAL A 394 19.00 5.38 -4.14
CA VAL A 394 20.08 6.33 -4.45
C VAL A 394 19.97 6.81 -5.89
N VAL A 395 19.78 5.90 -6.86
CA VAL A 395 19.63 6.26 -8.28
C VAL A 395 18.45 7.20 -8.50
N VAL A 396 17.27 6.84 -7.96
CA VAL A 396 16.05 7.65 -8.07
C VAL A 396 16.21 9.03 -7.42
N ALA A 397 16.98 9.13 -6.33
CA ALA A 397 17.24 10.41 -5.67
C ALA A 397 18.11 11.35 -6.50
N VAL A 398 18.96 10.82 -7.39
CA VAL A 398 19.73 11.64 -8.34
C VAL A 398 18.82 12.20 -9.43
N GLU A 399 17.79 11.46 -9.84
CA GLU A 399 16.88 11.86 -10.93
C GLU A 399 15.78 12.83 -10.50
N LEU A 400 15.39 12.85 -9.22
CA LEU A 400 14.27 13.66 -8.71
C LEU A 400 14.78 14.85 -7.85
N PRO A 401 14.56 16.11 -8.28
CA PRO A 401 14.94 17.29 -7.50
C PRO A 401 14.23 17.36 -6.13
N ASP A 402 14.83 18.03 -5.15
CA ASP A 402 14.31 18.17 -3.77
C ASP A 402 12.86 18.73 -3.69
N ALA A 403 12.44 19.53 -4.68
CA ALA A 403 11.09 20.08 -4.78
C ALA A 403 10.00 19.00 -5.00
N THR A 404 10.38 17.81 -5.46
CA THR A 404 9.49 16.66 -5.70
C THR A 404 9.44 15.69 -4.50
N THR A 405 10.00 16.08 -3.36
CA THR A 405 10.01 15.24 -2.15
C THR A 405 8.69 15.31 -1.40
N VAL A 406 8.28 14.17 -0.82
CA VAL A 406 7.09 14.12 0.06
C VAL A 406 7.24 15.09 1.23
N ALA A 407 8.47 15.25 1.73
CA ALA A 407 8.82 16.21 2.77
C ALA A 407 8.55 17.67 2.36
N ALA A 408 8.85 18.06 1.12
CA ALA A 408 8.53 19.41 0.63
C ALA A 408 7.02 19.65 0.58
N ALA A 409 6.25 18.67 0.09
CA ALA A 409 4.79 18.75 0.05
C ALA A 409 4.14 18.79 1.45
N LEU A 410 4.69 18.05 2.42
CA LEU A 410 4.24 18.11 3.81
C LEU A 410 4.55 19.46 4.46
N ARG A 411 5.75 20.01 4.23
CA ARG A 411 6.15 21.34 4.72
C ARG A 411 5.30 22.45 4.12
N SER A 412 5.02 22.42 2.82
CA SER A 412 4.17 23.44 2.18
C SER A 412 2.74 23.43 2.73
N ARG A 413 2.15 22.24 2.95
CA ARG A 413 0.84 22.10 3.62
C ARG A 413 0.84 22.61 5.05
N ALA A 414 1.89 22.34 5.82
CA ALA A 414 2.01 22.85 7.18
C ALA A 414 2.06 24.39 7.20
N ARG A 415 2.86 25.00 6.33
CA ARG A 415 2.94 26.47 6.17
C ARG A 415 1.61 27.07 5.74
N ALA A 416 0.92 26.47 4.76
CA ALA A 416 -0.40 26.92 4.33
C ALA A 416 -1.44 26.79 5.46
N GLY A 417 -1.39 25.73 6.26
CA GLY A 417 -2.25 25.53 7.42
C GLY A 417 -2.04 26.61 8.50
N VAL A 418 -0.79 26.95 8.79
CA VAL A 418 -0.40 28.04 9.71
C VAL A 418 -0.83 29.39 9.14
N ALA A 419 -0.65 29.65 7.85
CA ALA A 419 -1.11 30.87 7.19
C ALA A 419 -2.63 31.03 7.29
N VAL A 420 -3.42 29.96 7.06
CA VAL A 420 -4.88 29.99 7.22
C VAL A 420 -5.32 30.17 8.67
N THR A 421 -4.53 29.72 9.66
CA THR A 421 -4.81 29.96 11.08
C THR A 421 -4.43 31.38 11.51
N ALA A 422 -3.32 31.91 11.00
CA ALA A 422 -2.88 33.28 11.21
C ALA A 422 -3.82 34.30 10.53
N ASP A 423 -4.36 33.97 9.36
CA ASP A 423 -5.33 34.81 8.64
C ASP A 423 -6.72 34.80 9.32
N ARG A 424 -7.05 33.73 10.05
CA ARG A 424 -8.27 33.62 10.87
C ARG A 424 -8.15 34.27 12.26
N LEU A 425 -6.93 34.34 12.80
CA LEU A 425 -6.61 35.10 14.01
C LEU A 425 -5.98 36.42 13.58
N GLY A 426 -6.81 37.31 13.04
CA GLY A 426 -6.38 38.64 12.61
C GLY A 426 -5.46 39.28 13.67
N ALA A 427 -4.23 39.56 13.26
CA ALA A 427 -3.24 40.39 13.93
C ALA A 427 -3.25 40.34 15.48
N ALA A 428 -2.60 39.34 16.08
CA ALA A 428 -1.81 39.54 17.28
C ALA A 428 -0.88 38.35 17.55
N VAL A 429 0.25 38.70 18.15
CA VAL A 429 1.16 37.85 18.94
C VAL A 429 2.42 37.37 18.20
N GLY A 430 3.50 38.14 18.46
CA GLY A 430 4.90 37.81 18.21
C GLY A 430 5.47 36.64 19.03
N ASP A 431 4.64 35.73 19.54
CA ASP A 431 5.08 34.55 20.31
C ASP A 431 4.89 33.22 19.57
N LEU A 432 4.48 33.22 18.30
CA LEU A 432 4.51 32.00 17.46
C LEU A 432 5.93 31.63 16.99
N ALA A 433 6.96 32.28 17.55
CA ALA A 433 8.37 31.96 17.36
C ALA A 433 8.83 30.71 18.14
N LEU A 434 8.00 30.15 19.03
CA LEU A 434 8.33 28.97 19.84
C LEU A 434 7.85 27.62 19.25
N LEU A 435 7.10 27.64 18.14
CA LEU A 435 6.59 26.44 17.45
C LEU A 435 7.36 26.10 16.16
N LEU A 436 8.34 26.91 15.79
CA LEU A 436 9.27 26.69 14.70
C LEU A 436 10.65 26.45 15.31
N ASP A 437 11.23 25.30 15.01
CA ASP A 437 12.53 24.86 15.48
C ASP A 437 13.63 25.89 15.17
N HIS A 438 14.66 25.93 16.03
CA HIS A 438 15.67 27.00 16.16
C HIS A 438 16.67 27.14 14.99
N THR A 439 16.50 26.38 13.90
CA THR A 439 17.45 26.32 12.78
C THR A 439 17.19 27.31 11.64
N ASP A 440 16.01 27.96 11.59
CA ASP A 440 15.64 28.87 10.48
C ASP A 440 15.93 30.37 10.74
N HIS A 441 16.49 30.74 11.89
CA HIS A 441 16.73 32.15 12.23
C HIS A 441 17.86 32.84 11.44
N ALA A 442 18.70 32.09 10.71
CA ALA A 442 19.85 32.65 10.00
C ALA A 442 19.55 33.19 8.59
N VAL A 443 18.36 32.92 8.02
CA VAL A 443 18.03 33.29 6.62
C VAL A 443 17.09 34.50 6.52
N LEU A 444 16.43 34.89 7.62
CA LEU A 444 15.39 35.93 7.59
C LEU A 444 15.82 37.30 8.15
N THR A 445 17.07 37.46 8.61
CA THR A 445 17.55 38.71 9.21
C THR A 445 18.38 39.60 8.29
N ASP A 446 18.69 39.18 7.05
CA ASP A 446 19.58 39.95 6.15
C ASP A 446 18.86 40.86 5.12
N GLN A 447 17.54 41.01 5.19
CA GLN A 447 16.75 41.77 4.20
C GLN A 447 15.94 42.95 4.77
N ALA A 448 16.05 43.27 6.06
CA ALA A 448 15.31 44.39 6.65
C ALA A 448 16.21 45.61 6.90
N LYS A 449 16.50 46.38 5.85
CA LYS A 449 17.01 47.76 5.99
C LYS A 449 15.82 48.73 5.87
N PRO A 450 15.51 49.56 6.88
CA PRO A 450 14.33 50.41 6.84
C PRO A 450 14.58 51.67 6.00
N LEU A 451 13.90 51.81 4.87
CA LEU A 451 13.75 53.11 4.20
C LEU A 451 12.66 53.90 4.93
N ARG A 452 13.09 54.86 5.76
CA ARG A 452 12.23 55.93 6.29
C ARG A 452 12.01 56.98 5.19
N GLY A 453 10.73 57.33 4.96
CA GLY A 453 10.34 58.66 4.47
C GLY A 453 9.54 58.69 3.18
N ALA A 454 8.21 58.71 3.29
CA ALA A 454 7.29 59.57 2.51
C ALA A 454 5.84 59.37 2.99
N ALA A 455 5.11 60.47 3.14
CA ALA A 455 3.72 60.56 3.60
C ALA A 455 2.71 59.97 2.58
N PRO A 456 1.46 59.66 2.99
CA PRO A 456 0.50 58.95 2.14
C PRO A 456 -0.14 59.89 1.10
N ALA A 457 -0.02 59.53 -0.19
CA ALA A 457 -0.79 60.14 -1.27
C ALA A 457 -2.11 59.37 -1.47
N GLN A 458 -3.21 60.11 -1.65
CA GLN A 458 -4.58 59.63 -1.86
C GLN A 458 -4.68 58.74 -3.11
N ALA A 459 -5.43 57.64 -2.98
CA ALA A 459 -5.77 56.74 -4.09
C ALA A 459 -6.80 57.37 -5.05
N PRO A 460 -6.64 57.27 -6.38
CA PRO A 460 -7.70 57.65 -7.32
C PRO A 460 -8.80 56.59 -7.40
N ALA A 461 -10.03 57.05 -7.64
CA ALA A 461 -11.23 56.23 -7.81
C ALA A 461 -11.16 55.30 -9.05
N PRO A 462 -11.85 54.14 -9.03
CA PRO A 462 -11.84 53.19 -10.14
C PRO A 462 -12.71 53.67 -11.33
N ALA A 463 -12.22 53.44 -12.55
CA ALA A 463 -12.92 53.72 -13.82
C ALA A 463 -14.00 52.66 -14.12
N PRO A 464 -15.07 53.00 -14.87
CA PRO A 464 -16.19 52.09 -15.15
C PRO A 464 -15.83 50.99 -16.16
N ALA A 465 -16.41 49.80 -15.93
CA ALA A 465 -16.20 48.59 -16.72
C ALA A 465 -16.76 48.69 -18.16
N LYS A 466 -16.03 48.13 -19.14
CA LYS A 466 -16.48 47.95 -20.53
C LYS A 466 -17.51 46.82 -20.63
N ALA A 467 -18.52 47.01 -21.48
CA ALA A 467 -19.56 46.05 -21.81
C ALA A 467 -19.01 44.82 -22.58
N PRO A 468 -19.63 43.63 -22.45
CA PRO A 468 -19.23 42.42 -23.16
C PRO A 468 -19.74 42.41 -24.61
N ASP A 469 -18.92 41.86 -25.53
CA ASP A 469 -19.25 41.66 -26.95
C ASP A 469 -20.39 40.64 -27.16
N PRO A 470 -21.15 40.71 -28.28
CA PRO A 470 -22.25 39.78 -28.56
C PRO A 470 -21.76 38.36 -28.90
N ALA A 471 -22.52 37.37 -28.44
CA ALA A 471 -22.29 35.95 -28.63
C ALA A 471 -22.20 35.52 -30.11
N GLN A 472 -21.19 34.71 -30.44
CA GLN A 472 -21.13 33.96 -31.71
C GLN A 472 -22.07 32.75 -31.67
N ALA A 473 -22.75 32.50 -32.79
CA ALA A 473 -23.73 31.44 -33.00
C ALA A 473 -23.13 30.03 -32.89
N PRO A 474 -23.91 29.02 -32.45
CA PRO A 474 -23.44 27.64 -32.33
C PRO A 474 -23.25 26.97 -33.70
N ALA A 475 -22.16 26.19 -33.83
CA ALA A 475 -21.87 25.36 -34.99
C ALA A 475 -22.87 24.18 -35.14
N PRO A 476 -23.16 23.69 -36.36
CA PRO A 476 -24.11 22.60 -36.59
C PRO A 476 -23.59 21.26 -36.08
N ALA A 477 -24.51 20.43 -35.56
CA ALA A 477 -24.26 19.11 -35.00
C ALA A 477 -23.73 18.11 -36.05
N PRO A 478 -22.80 17.20 -35.70
CA PRO A 478 -22.39 16.12 -36.59
C PRO A 478 -23.50 15.06 -36.74
N ALA A 479 -23.61 14.50 -37.94
CA ALA A 479 -24.59 13.49 -38.31
C ALA A 479 -24.44 12.18 -37.49
N PRO A 480 -25.54 11.42 -37.26
CA PRO A 480 -25.49 10.16 -36.54
C PRO A 480 -24.69 9.10 -37.29
N ALA A 481 -23.81 8.38 -36.58
CA ALA A 481 -23.07 7.25 -37.09
C ALA A 481 -24.00 6.07 -37.46
N LYS A 482 -23.67 5.37 -38.56
CA LYS A 482 -24.36 4.15 -39.02
C LYS A 482 -24.39 3.09 -37.92
N ALA A 483 -25.55 2.43 -37.79
CA ALA A 483 -25.72 1.25 -36.93
C ALA A 483 -24.78 0.12 -37.37
N PRO A 484 -24.17 -0.63 -36.43
CA PRO A 484 -23.38 -1.81 -36.74
C PRO A 484 -24.29 -2.97 -37.16
N ASP A 485 -23.84 -3.76 -38.14
CA ASP A 485 -24.51 -4.97 -38.61
C ASP A 485 -24.71 -6.00 -37.48
N PRO A 486 -25.81 -6.78 -37.50
CA PRO A 486 -26.04 -7.83 -36.51
C PRO A 486 -24.96 -8.92 -36.60
N ALA A 487 -24.36 -9.24 -35.45
CA ALA A 487 -23.34 -10.27 -35.31
C ALA A 487 -23.88 -11.65 -35.74
N GLN A 488 -23.10 -12.35 -36.58
CA GLN A 488 -23.33 -13.74 -36.94
C GLN A 488 -23.21 -14.66 -35.71
N ALA A 489 -24.09 -15.65 -35.63
CA ALA A 489 -24.09 -16.67 -34.59
C ALA A 489 -22.76 -17.47 -34.57
N PRO A 490 -22.23 -17.86 -33.40
CA PRO A 490 -21.02 -18.67 -33.33
C PRO A 490 -21.27 -20.11 -33.84
N ALA A 491 -20.35 -20.60 -34.66
CA ALA A 491 -20.31 -22.00 -35.10
C ALA A 491 -19.99 -22.97 -33.93
N PRO A 492 -20.45 -24.23 -34.00
CA PRO A 492 -20.24 -25.22 -32.94
C PRO A 492 -18.78 -25.68 -32.82
N ALA A 493 -18.39 -26.04 -31.59
CA ALA A 493 -17.03 -26.41 -31.21
C ALA A 493 -16.51 -27.69 -31.90
N PRO A 494 -15.21 -27.77 -32.25
CA PRO A 494 -14.60 -29.01 -32.71
C PRO A 494 -14.38 -30.00 -31.56
N ALA A 495 -14.56 -31.29 -31.87
CA ALA A 495 -14.40 -32.42 -30.95
C ALA A 495 -12.94 -32.59 -30.45
N PRO A 496 -12.74 -33.17 -29.24
CA PRO A 496 -11.41 -33.31 -28.65
C PRO A 496 -10.53 -34.35 -29.37
N ALA A 497 -9.25 -34.01 -29.53
CA ALA A 497 -8.21 -34.91 -30.06
C ALA A 497 -7.80 -35.98 -29.04
N LYS A 498 -7.47 -37.18 -29.54
CA LYS A 498 -7.02 -38.35 -28.79
C LYS A 498 -5.70 -38.12 -28.03
N ALA A 499 -5.59 -38.76 -26.86
CA ALA A 499 -4.40 -38.82 -26.04
C ALA A 499 -3.23 -39.55 -26.73
N PRO A 500 -1.96 -39.15 -26.50
CA PRO A 500 -0.80 -39.95 -26.86
C PRO A 500 -0.47 -41.01 -25.79
N ASP A 501 -0.05 -42.18 -26.26
CA ASP A 501 0.42 -43.32 -25.47
C ASP A 501 1.77 -43.07 -24.76
N PRO A 502 2.07 -43.81 -23.67
CA PRO A 502 3.25 -43.59 -22.84
C PRO A 502 4.51 -44.24 -23.43
N ALA A 503 5.62 -43.48 -23.50
CA ALA A 503 6.93 -44.01 -23.87
C ALA A 503 7.95 -43.94 -22.72
N GLN A 504 8.61 -45.09 -22.57
CA GLN A 504 9.60 -45.60 -21.64
C GLN A 504 10.79 -44.70 -21.23
N ALA A 505 11.31 -45.00 -20.04
CA ALA A 505 12.62 -44.59 -19.52
C ALA A 505 13.79 -45.14 -20.36
N PRO A 506 14.97 -44.50 -20.32
CA PRO A 506 16.12 -45.27 -19.81
C PRO A 506 17.23 -44.48 -19.07
N ALA A 507 17.87 -45.22 -18.14
CA ALA A 507 19.31 -45.37 -17.86
C ALA A 507 20.19 -44.28 -17.20
N GLN A 508 21.15 -44.81 -16.42
CA GLN A 508 22.06 -44.17 -15.48
C GLN A 508 23.32 -43.52 -16.09
N ALA A 509 23.98 -42.72 -15.24
CA ALA A 509 25.21 -41.90 -15.32
C ALA A 509 26.46 -42.45 -16.06
N PRO A 510 27.46 -41.57 -16.30
CA PRO A 510 28.67 -41.69 -15.48
C PRO A 510 29.25 -40.35 -14.97
N ALA A 511 30.27 -40.48 -14.12
CA ALA A 511 30.85 -39.49 -13.21
C ALA A 511 32.04 -38.68 -13.77
N GLN A 512 32.29 -37.53 -13.11
CA GLN A 512 33.56 -36.81 -12.85
C GLN A 512 34.40 -36.19 -14.00
N ALA A 513 34.70 -34.89 -13.87
CA ALA A 513 36.04 -34.32 -14.08
C ALA A 513 36.22 -32.99 -13.31
N LEU A 514 37.41 -32.82 -12.71
CA LEU A 514 37.87 -31.69 -11.90
C LEU A 514 38.13 -30.38 -12.69
N ALA A 515 38.13 -29.27 -11.96
CA ALA A 515 38.37 -27.88 -12.35
C ALA A 515 39.78 -27.56 -12.93
N PRO A 516 39.94 -26.35 -13.50
CA PRO A 516 41.05 -25.50 -13.09
C PRO A 516 40.65 -24.06 -12.66
N ALA A 517 41.53 -23.48 -11.84
CA ALA A 517 41.44 -22.20 -11.13
C ALA A 517 41.65 -20.94 -12.03
N PRO A 518 41.52 -19.70 -11.52
CA PRO A 518 41.09 -18.53 -12.29
C PRO A 518 42.24 -17.78 -13.00
N ALA A 519 41.92 -17.18 -14.15
CA ALA A 519 42.83 -16.31 -14.89
C ALA A 519 42.78 -14.84 -14.39
N LYS A 520 43.95 -14.20 -14.44
CA LYS A 520 44.32 -12.88 -13.90
C LYS A 520 43.52 -11.71 -14.48
N ALA A 521 43.29 -10.72 -13.61
CA ALA A 521 42.72 -9.41 -13.94
C ALA A 521 43.61 -8.58 -14.90
N PRO A 522 43.03 -7.85 -15.86
CA PRO A 522 43.72 -6.79 -16.58
C PRO A 522 43.66 -5.44 -15.84
N ALA A 523 44.72 -4.66 -16.04
CA ALA A 523 45.06 -3.42 -15.35
C ALA A 523 44.13 -2.23 -15.64
N LEU A 524 44.05 -1.33 -14.66
CA LEU A 524 43.33 -0.05 -14.65
C LEU A 524 43.77 0.88 -15.80
N ALA A 525 42.82 1.26 -16.65
CA ALA A 525 42.95 2.40 -17.55
C ALA A 525 42.49 3.70 -16.85
N LYS A 526 43.27 4.77 -16.99
CA LYS A 526 43.02 6.11 -16.44
C LYS A 526 41.70 6.71 -16.96
N ALA A 527 40.93 7.30 -16.06
CA ALA A 527 39.70 8.04 -16.35
C ALA A 527 39.96 9.32 -17.18
N PRO A 528 39.13 9.64 -18.19
CA PRO A 528 39.15 10.96 -18.82
C PRO A 528 38.49 12.02 -17.94
N ALA A 529 38.95 13.27 -18.06
CA ALA A 529 38.48 14.44 -17.31
C ALA A 529 36.99 14.77 -17.60
N PRO A 530 36.25 15.35 -16.64
CA PRO A 530 34.82 15.63 -16.81
C PRO A 530 34.58 16.78 -17.79
N ALA A 531 33.62 16.57 -18.70
CA ALA A 531 33.10 17.59 -19.60
C ALA A 531 32.25 18.63 -18.83
N PRO A 532 32.20 19.90 -19.28
CA PRO A 532 31.42 20.95 -18.62
C PRO A 532 29.92 20.70 -18.75
N ALA A 533 29.18 21.07 -17.70
CA ALA A 533 27.74 20.90 -17.59
C ALA A 533 26.95 21.64 -18.70
N PRO A 534 25.89 21.04 -19.28
CA PRO A 534 25.05 21.72 -20.25
C PRO A 534 24.22 22.82 -19.57
N ALA A 535 24.06 23.95 -20.26
CA ALA A 535 23.28 25.09 -19.83
C ALA A 535 21.80 24.71 -19.61
N VAL A 536 21.29 25.05 -18.42
CA VAL A 536 19.89 24.86 -18.01
C VAL A 536 18.99 25.77 -18.86
N ARG A 537 18.13 25.18 -19.70
CA ARG A 537 16.97 25.90 -20.25
C ARG A 537 15.82 25.85 -19.22
N PRO A 538 15.17 26.98 -18.89
CA PRO A 538 13.99 26.95 -18.05
C PRO A 538 12.82 26.25 -18.76
N TYR A 539 12.17 25.31 -18.06
CA TYR A 539 10.91 24.71 -18.47
C TYR A 539 9.77 25.74 -18.33
N PRO A 540 8.95 26.00 -19.37
CA PRO A 540 7.78 26.86 -19.23
C PRO A 540 6.64 26.06 -18.58
N GLY A 541 6.07 26.56 -17.49
CA GLY A 541 4.90 25.92 -16.85
C GLY A 541 4.63 26.24 -15.38
N LEU A 542 5.31 27.21 -14.77
CA LEU A 542 5.19 27.52 -13.34
C LEU A 542 4.33 28.76 -13.02
N GLU A 543 3.59 29.30 -13.98
CA GLU A 543 2.80 30.55 -13.78
C GLU A 543 1.27 30.37 -13.72
N ALA A 544 0.74 29.13 -13.71
CA ALA A 544 -0.72 28.91 -13.75
C ALA A 544 -1.34 28.35 -12.46
N LEU A 545 -0.81 28.70 -11.28
CA LEU A 545 -1.36 28.30 -9.97
C LEU A 545 -1.39 29.48 -8.99
N VAL A 546 -2.12 30.53 -9.34
CA VAL A 546 -2.63 31.54 -8.39
C VAL A 546 -4.04 31.94 -8.86
N PRO A 547 -5.12 31.65 -8.11
CA PRO A 547 -6.28 32.52 -8.10
C PRO A 547 -5.98 33.80 -7.30
#